data_AF-A0A841ECZ7-F1
#
_entry.id   AF-A0A841ECZ7-F1
#
_cell.length_a   1.000
_cell.length_b   1.000
_cell.length_c   1.000
_cell.angle_alpha   90.00
_cell.angle_beta   90.00
_cell.angle_gamma   90.00
#
_symmetry.space_group_name_H-M   'P 1'
#
loop_
_entity.id
_entity.type
_entity.pdbx_description
1 polymer ?
#
loop_
_entity_poly.entity_id
_entity_poly.type
_entity_poly.pdbx_seq_one_letter_code
_entity_poly.pdbx_strand_id
1 'polypeptide(L)'
;MTCDAVHTADRADRITGTVADLTWIAESWPDLHQMRLPGTRRRRTRRPLSRTARRRADELARTERQEQPLAVLGASRAPMHVAVLDDLAQVLAEATETAAGINAATGIVEPDPPSTAYDFEALDRLLAYAAAHLAAAADADPGVLDDAQAAAARMRRTLERSLSEIVDGQVLSTVCAWCHGRTAEAPVGGERTLVVRLVAGNPLIVCESDACEPPPADCGTWLFGKPAWPDAEWEWLAKRLGA
;
A
#
# COMPACT_ATOMS: atom_id res chain seq x y z
N MET A 1 -1.64 38.79 -11.88
CA MET A 1 -1.08 37.43 -11.74
C MET A 1 -1.18 36.80 -13.12
N THR A 2 -0.06 36.62 -13.80
CA THR A 2 0.00 36.14 -15.18
C THR A 2 -0.09 34.61 -15.21
N CYS A 3 -0.61 34.04 -16.31
CA CYS A 3 -0.77 32.59 -16.49
C CYS A 3 0.54 31.82 -16.21
N ASP A 4 1.68 32.41 -16.57
CA ASP A 4 3.02 31.84 -16.37
C ASP A 4 3.38 31.64 -14.89
N ALA A 5 2.93 32.54 -14.00
CA ALA A 5 3.19 32.42 -12.57
C ALA A 5 2.45 31.24 -11.94
N VAL A 6 1.24 30.93 -12.43
CA VAL A 6 0.44 29.80 -11.97
C VAL A 6 1.06 28.48 -12.43
N HIS A 7 1.47 28.39 -13.69
CA HIS A 7 2.15 27.20 -14.21
C HIS A 7 3.51 26.94 -13.53
N THR A 8 4.24 28.00 -13.19
CA THR A 8 5.52 27.87 -12.47
C THR A 8 5.32 27.35 -11.05
N ALA A 9 4.29 27.84 -10.35
CA ALA A 9 3.96 27.39 -8.99
C ALA A 9 3.49 25.93 -8.97
N ASP A 10 2.55 25.57 -9.86
CA ASP A 10 2.08 24.18 -10.02
C ASP A 10 3.24 23.22 -10.30
N ARG A 11 4.15 23.60 -11.18
CA ARG A 11 5.35 22.81 -11.49
C ARG A 11 6.27 22.62 -10.28
N ALA A 12 6.51 23.68 -9.49
CA ALA A 12 7.36 23.60 -8.30
C ALA A 12 6.76 22.69 -7.22
N ASP A 13 5.44 22.76 -7.02
CA ASP A 13 4.70 21.90 -6.09
C ASP A 13 4.75 20.44 -6.55
N ARG A 14 4.56 20.22 -7.86
CA ARG A 14 4.69 18.91 -8.50
C ARG A 14 6.06 18.28 -8.29
N ILE A 15 7.15 19.02 -8.54
CA ILE A 15 8.53 18.57 -8.29
C ILE A 15 8.70 18.22 -6.82
N THR A 16 8.26 19.10 -5.92
CA THR A 16 8.38 18.90 -4.46
C THR A 16 7.66 17.63 -4.01
N GLY A 17 6.43 17.40 -4.49
CA GLY A 17 5.66 16.19 -4.22
C GLY A 17 6.36 14.93 -4.71
N THR A 18 6.90 14.94 -5.92
CA THR A 18 7.63 13.79 -6.48
C THR A 18 8.91 13.49 -5.73
N VAL A 19 9.67 14.52 -5.35
CA VAL A 19 10.88 14.36 -4.53
C VAL A 19 10.52 13.74 -3.18
N ALA A 20 9.46 14.24 -2.53
CA ALA A 20 8.99 13.67 -1.27
C ALA A 20 8.59 12.19 -1.40
N ASP A 21 7.91 11.82 -2.49
CA ASP A 21 7.57 10.41 -2.77
C ASP A 21 8.82 9.54 -2.98
N LEU A 22 9.78 10.00 -3.79
CA LEU A 22 11.04 9.27 -4.01
C LEU A 22 11.83 9.09 -2.71
N THR A 23 11.90 10.11 -1.85
CA THR A 23 12.52 10.02 -0.53
C THR A 23 11.78 9.01 0.37
N TRP A 24 10.44 9.07 0.43
CA TRP A 24 9.66 8.12 1.21
C TRP A 24 9.87 6.67 0.74
N ILE A 25 9.97 6.44 -0.57
CA ILE A 25 10.27 5.12 -1.14
C ILE A 25 11.64 4.65 -0.68
N ALA A 26 12.67 5.50 -0.75
CA ALA A 26 14.03 5.17 -0.30
C ALA A 26 14.07 4.80 1.20
N GLU A 27 13.35 5.55 2.03
CA GLU A 27 13.24 5.28 3.47
C GLU A 27 12.46 4.00 3.81
N SER A 28 11.42 3.67 3.02
CA SER A 28 10.50 2.57 3.30
C SER A 28 10.93 1.24 2.67
N TRP A 29 11.75 1.29 1.62
CA TRP A 29 12.23 0.13 0.88
C TRP A 29 12.97 -0.92 1.74
N PRO A 30 13.84 -0.56 2.70
CA PRO A 30 14.50 -1.53 3.57
C PRO A 30 13.52 -2.44 4.31
N ASP A 31 12.35 -1.93 4.70
CA ASP A 31 11.32 -2.72 5.37
C ASP A 31 10.70 -3.75 4.41
N LEU A 32 10.41 -3.35 3.16
CA LEU A 32 9.91 -4.26 2.14
C LEU A 32 10.93 -5.37 1.85
N HIS A 33 12.20 -5.00 1.78
CA HIS A 33 13.27 -5.96 1.58
C HIS A 33 13.35 -6.99 2.73
N GLN A 34 13.24 -6.57 3.99
CA GLN A 34 13.19 -7.50 5.13
C GLN A 34 11.99 -8.45 5.05
N MET A 35 10.88 -8.01 4.48
CA MET A 35 9.67 -8.82 4.31
C MET A 35 9.82 -10.00 3.36
N ARG A 36 10.90 -10.10 2.58
CA ARG A 36 11.19 -11.29 1.77
C ARG A 36 11.40 -12.53 2.63
N LEU A 37 11.90 -12.36 3.86
CA LEU A 37 12.20 -13.46 4.76
C LEU A 37 10.93 -13.90 5.51
N PRO A 38 10.55 -15.19 5.44
CA PRO A 38 9.42 -15.70 6.19
C PRO A 38 9.63 -15.48 7.69
N GLY A 39 8.59 -14.97 8.37
CA GLY A 39 8.64 -14.73 9.82
C GLY A 39 9.16 -13.35 10.23
N THR A 40 9.63 -12.51 9.29
CA THR A 40 9.89 -11.10 9.55
C THR A 40 8.65 -10.44 10.14
N ARG A 41 8.84 -9.72 11.26
CA ARG A 41 7.75 -8.97 11.89
C ARG A 41 7.36 -7.82 10.96
N ARG A 42 6.27 -8.01 10.23
CA ARG A 42 5.60 -6.91 9.53
C ARG A 42 5.18 -5.86 10.56
N ARG A 43 5.27 -4.58 10.19
CA ARG A 43 4.70 -3.44 10.92
C ARG A 43 3.16 -3.49 10.86
N ARG A 44 2.59 -4.58 11.35
CA ARG A 44 1.14 -4.77 11.41
C ARG A 44 0.61 -3.99 12.60
N THR A 45 -0.33 -3.10 12.32
CA THR A 45 -1.33 -2.67 13.30
C THR A 45 -2.18 -3.90 13.64
N ARG A 46 -1.71 -4.73 14.56
CA ARG A 46 -2.39 -5.99 14.92
C ARG A 46 -3.72 -5.65 15.59
N ARG A 47 -4.82 -6.15 15.01
CA ARG A 47 -6.09 -6.32 15.72
C ARG A 47 -5.83 -7.05 17.04
N PRO A 48 -6.20 -6.49 18.22
CA PRO A 48 -6.30 -7.30 19.43
C PRO A 48 -7.43 -8.31 19.20
N LEU A 49 -7.06 -9.59 19.10
CA LEU A 49 -8.04 -10.68 19.09
C LEU A 49 -8.59 -10.87 20.50
N SER A 50 -9.88 -11.17 20.62
CA SER A 50 -10.44 -11.66 21.89
C SER A 50 -9.73 -12.96 22.31
N ARG A 51 -9.71 -13.29 23.60
CA ARG A 51 -9.08 -14.54 24.09
C ARG A 51 -9.62 -15.77 23.37
N THR A 52 -10.92 -15.80 23.07
CA THR A 52 -11.60 -16.88 22.37
C THR A 52 -11.16 -16.98 20.91
N ALA A 53 -11.11 -15.85 20.18
CA ALA A 53 -10.65 -15.83 18.78
C ALA A 53 -9.16 -16.21 18.67
N ARG A 54 -8.33 -15.74 19.62
CA ARG A 54 -6.91 -16.13 19.69
C ARG A 54 -6.77 -17.64 19.93
N ARG A 55 -7.50 -18.20 20.90
CA ARG A 55 -7.48 -19.65 21.19
C ARG A 55 -7.91 -20.48 19.97
N ARG A 56 -8.95 -20.04 19.25
CA ARG A 56 -9.42 -20.72 18.03
C ARG A 56 -8.40 -20.66 16.90
N ALA A 57 -7.77 -19.50 16.68
CA ALA A 57 -6.68 -19.36 15.71
C ALA A 57 -5.47 -20.23 16.08
N ASP A 58 -5.10 -20.29 17.35
CA ASP A 58 -4.01 -21.14 17.86
C ASP A 58 -4.35 -22.64 17.74
N GLU A 59 -5.62 -23.01 17.82
CA GLU A 59 -6.11 -24.37 17.61
C GLU A 59 -6.08 -24.74 16.13
N LEU A 60 -6.64 -23.92 15.23
CA LEU A 60 -6.54 -24.07 13.78
C LEU A 60 -5.09 -24.21 13.31
N ALA A 61 -4.20 -23.32 13.77
CA ALA A 61 -2.78 -23.37 13.41
C ALA A 61 -2.06 -24.60 13.96
N ARG A 62 -2.57 -25.24 15.03
CA ARG A 62 -2.05 -26.53 15.53
C ARG A 62 -2.58 -27.69 14.69
N THR A 63 -3.87 -27.69 14.38
CA THR A 63 -4.50 -28.68 13.51
C THR A 63 -3.86 -28.70 12.12
N GLU A 64 -3.70 -27.55 11.47
CA GLU A 64 -3.01 -27.45 10.17
C GLU A 64 -1.58 -28.01 10.21
N ARG A 65 -0.85 -27.78 11.31
CA ARG A 65 0.49 -28.31 11.51
C ARG A 65 0.52 -29.82 11.70
N GLN A 66 -0.52 -30.39 12.31
CA GLN A 66 -0.67 -31.83 12.49
C GLN A 66 -1.14 -32.52 11.21
N GLU A 67 -1.98 -31.85 10.42
CA GLU A 67 -2.54 -32.35 9.17
C GLU A 67 -1.59 -32.21 7.98
N GLN A 68 -0.57 -31.34 8.05
CA GLN A 68 0.48 -31.27 7.04
C GLN A 68 1.33 -32.56 7.05
N PRO A 69 1.26 -33.41 6.02
CA PRO A 69 2.06 -34.62 5.97
C PRO A 69 3.52 -34.22 5.76
N LEU A 70 4.41 -34.69 6.65
CA LEU A 70 5.85 -34.40 6.67
C LEU A 70 6.61 -34.81 5.38
N ALA A 71 5.95 -35.46 4.42
CA ALA A 71 6.57 -36.09 3.25
C ALA A 71 5.91 -35.75 1.90
N VAL A 72 5.16 -34.64 1.78
CA VAL A 72 4.72 -34.15 0.47
C VAL A 72 5.84 -33.34 -0.17
N LEU A 73 6.27 -33.71 -1.38
CA LEU A 73 7.14 -32.88 -2.21
C LEU A 73 6.52 -31.48 -2.35
N GLY A 74 7.22 -30.45 -1.89
CA GLY A 74 6.71 -29.07 -1.83
C GLY A 74 6.10 -28.64 -0.48
N ALA A 75 6.11 -29.49 0.56
CA ALA A 75 5.65 -29.13 1.91
C ALA A 75 6.62 -28.19 2.66
N SER A 76 7.86 -28.02 2.16
CA SER A 76 8.78 -27.03 2.72
C SER A 76 8.24 -25.64 2.46
N ARG A 77 8.13 -24.80 3.51
CA ARG A 77 7.79 -23.39 3.34
C ARG A 77 8.83 -22.77 2.40
N ALA A 78 8.36 -22.03 1.40
CA ALA A 78 9.25 -21.29 0.52
C ALA A 78 10.23 -20.47 1.37
N PRO A 79 11.54 -20.52 1.07
CA PRO A 79 12.55 -19.82 1.87
C PRO A 79 12.39 -18.30 1.79
N MET A 80 11.61 -17.81 0.81
CA MET A 80 11.30 -16.40 0.60
C MET A 80 9.85 -16.21 0.14
N HIS A 81 9.31 -15.02 0.40
CA HIS A 81 8.05 -14.57 -0.16
C HIS A 81 8.25 -14.08 -1.59
N VAL A 82 7.94 -14.93 -2.59
CA VAL A 82 8.15 -14.62 -4.02
C VAL A 82 7.47 -13.33 -4.45
N ALA A 83 6.22 -13.09 -4.03
CA ALA A 83 5.51 -11.85 -4.34
C ALA A 83 6.27 -10.58 -3.88
N VAL A 84 6.97 -10.65 -2.74
CA VAL A 84 7.80 -9.51 -2.29
C VAL A 84 9.00 -9.34 -3.21
N LEU A 85 9.59 -10.42 -3.73
CA LEU A 85 10.68 -10.32 -4.71
C LEU A 85 10.22 -9.69 -6.02
N ASP A 86 9.01 -10.00 -6.47
CA ASP A 86 8.41 -9.38 -7.66
C ASP A 86 8.17 -7.89 -7.44
N ASP A 87 7.63 -7.49 -6.27
CA ASP A 87 7.46 -6.08 -5.90
C ASP A 87 8.81 -5.34 -5.85
N LEU A 88 9.85 -5.99 -5.31
CA LEU A 88 11.20 -5.42 -5.29
C LEU A 88 11.72 -5.22 -6.73
N ALA A 89 11.63 -6.25 -7.57
CA ALA A 89 12.09 -6.16 -8.95
C ALA A 89 11.36 -5.05 -9.73
N GLN A 90 10.05 -4.89 -9.52
CA GLN A 90 9.27 -3.83 -10.15
C GLN A 90 9.75 -2.43 -9.75
N VAL A 91 9.92 -2.17 -8.46
CA VAL A 91 10.37 -0.85 -7.98
C VAL A 91 11.78 -0.53 -8.49
N LEU A 92 12.67 -1.51 -8.52
CA LEU A 92 14.02 -1.32 -9.05
C LEU A 92 14.00 -0.96 -10.54
N ALA A 93 13.17 -1.66 -11.33
CA ALA A 93 13.01 -1.37 -12.75
C ALA A 93 12.47 0.05 -12.96
N GLU A 94 11.42 0.45 -12.24
CA GLU A 94 10.84 1.79 -12.33
C GLU A 94 11.82 2.89 -11.90
N ALA A 95 12.63 2.66 -10.86
CA ALA A 95 13.67 3.60 -10.44
C ALA A 95 14.79 3.74 -11.48
N THR A 96 15.20 2.62 -12.10
CA THR A 96 16.22 2.62 -13.16
C THR A 96 15.73 3.36 -14.41
N GLU A 97 14.48 3.12 -14.83
CA GLU A 97 13.87 3.84 -15.96
C GLU A 97 13.76 5.34 -15.67
N THR A 98 13.38 5.72 -14.45
CA THR A 98 13.29 7.12 -14.01
C THR A 98 14.68 7.80 -14.05
N ALA A 99 15.71 7.14 -13.53
CA ALA A 99 17.08 7.65 -13.57
C ALA A 99 17.60 7.79 -15.01
N ALA A 100 17.33 6.81 -15.87
CA ALA A 100 17.70 6.87 -17.28
C ALA A 100 17.03 8.03 -18.03
N GLY A 101 15.74 8.31 -17.76
CA GLY A 101 15.04 9.47 -18.31
C GLY A 101 15.68 10.80 -17.88
N ILE A 102 16.04 10.92 -16.58
CA ILE A 102 16.75 12.08 -16.04
C ILE A 102 18.14 12.24 -16.70
N ASN A 103 18.87 11.16 -16.90
CA ASN A 103 20.18 11.19 -17.58
C ASN A 103 20.05 11.67 -19.03
N ALA A 104 19.05 11.17 -19.75
CA ALA A 104 18.80 11.56 -21.13
C ALA A 104 18.51 13.06 -21.27
N ALA A 105 17.76 13.64 -20.32
CA ALA A 105 17.44 15.06 -20.32
C ALA A 105 18.59 15.95 -19.84
N THR A 106 19.37 15.51 -18.86
CA THR A 106 20.43 16.33 -18.23
C THR A 106 21.83 16.14 -18.83
N GLY A 107 22.07 15.01 -19.49
CA GLY A 107 23.41 14.58 -19.92
C GLY A 107 24.33 14.18 -18.76
N ILE A 108 23.81 14.11 -17.53
CA ILE A 108 24.55 13.64 -16.35
C ILE A 108 24.56 12.12 -16.37
N VAL A 109 25.71 11.52 -16.09
CA VAL A 109 25.87 10.07 -16.07
C VAL A 109 25.40 9.54 -14.71
N GLU A 110 24.55 8.51 -14.76
CA GLU A 110 24.04 7.77 -13.62
C GLU A 110 25.17 7.25 -12.71
N PRO A 111 24.93 7.09 -11.39
CA PRO A 111 25.69 6.11 -10.62
C PRO A 111 25.60 4.71 -11.23
N ASP A 112 26.60 3.85 -10.97
CA ASP A 112 26.63 2.49 -11.50
C ASP A 112 25.31 1.74 -11.24
N PRO A 113 24.76 1.04 -12.27
CA PRO A 113 23.49 0.35 -12.13
C PRO A 113 23.57 -0.74 -11.06
N PRO A 114 22.44 -1.10 -10.45
CA PRO A 114 22.37 -2.17 -9.46
C PRO A 114 22.89 -3.48 -10.08
N SER A 115 23.86 -4.09 -9.41
CA SER A 115 24.44 -5.36 -9.86
C SER A 115 23.45 -6.52 -9.76
N THR A 116 22.47 -6.42 -8.85
CA THR A 116 21.39 -7.39 -8.64
C THR A 116 20.15 -6.69 -8.10
N ALA A 117 19.00 -7.39 -8.11
CA ALA A 117 17.77 -6.95 -7.42
C ALA A 117 17.92 -6.80 -5.89
N TYR A 118 19.08 -7.21 -5.33
CA TYR A 118 19.40 -7.16 -3.91
C TYR A 118 20.45 -6.08 -3.58
N ASP A 119 20.76 -5.19 -4.51
CA ASP A 119 21.73 -4.12 -4.29
C ASP A 119 21.02 -2.90 -3.65
N PHE A 120 20.81 -2.94 -2.33
CA PHE A 120 20.05 -1.91 -1.60
C PHE A 120 20.65 -0.54 -1.74
N GLU A 121 21.98 -0.47 -1.66
CA GLU A 121 22.68 0.80 -1.75
C GLU A 121 22.59 1.36 -3.16
N ALA A 122 22.55 0.52 -4.20
CA ALA A 122 22.33 0.99 -5.56
C ALA A 122 20.93 1.62 -5.73
N LEU A 123 19.86 1.00 -5.23
CA LEU A 123 18.53 1.60 -5.33
C LEU A 123 18.44 2.93 -4.56
N ASP A 124 18.99 2.98 -3.33
CA ASP A 124 19.03 4.22 -2.54
C ASP A 124 19.77 5.34 -3.29
N ARG A 125 20.93 5.02 -3.88
CA ARG A 125 21.67 5.95 -4.75
C ARG A 125 20.86 6.39 -5.97
N LEU A 126 20.13 5.49 -6.62
CA LEU A 126 19.29 5.82 -7.78
C LEU A 126 18.13 6.76 -7.42
N LEU A 127 17.42 6.48 -6.32
CA LEU A 127 16.31 7.32 -5.87
C LEU A 127 16.81 8.69 -5.40
N ALA A 128 17.93 8.72 -4.67
CA ALA A 128 18.58 9.97 -4.26
C ALA A 128 19.06 10.79 -5.48
N TYR A 129 19.64 10.12 -6.47
CA TYR A 129 20.05 10.73 -7.74
C TYR A 129 18.83 11.32 -8.47
N ALA A 130 17.76 10.54 -8.64
CA ALA A 130 16.55 10.99 -9.30
C ALA A 130 15.95 12.21 -8.57
N ALA A 131 15.85 12.16 -7.25
CA ALA A 131 15.35 13.28 -6.44
C ALA A 131 16.21 14.55 -6.57
N ALA A 132 17.54 14.41 -6.60
CA ALA A 132 18.46 15.55 -6.70
C ALA A 132 18.46 16.22 -8.08
N HIS A 133 18.20 15.47 -9.14
CA HIS A 133 18.33 15.94 -10.52
C HIS A 133 16.99 16.16 -11.25
N LEU A 134 15.85 15.79 -10.64
CA LEU A 134 14.53 15.91 -11.26
C LEU A 134 14.20 17.34 -11.71
N ALA A 135 14.52 18.36 -10.91
CA ALA A 135 14.21 19.75 -11.26
C ALA A 135 14.94 20.20 -12.53
N ALA A 136 16.24 19.91 -12.62
CA ALA A 136 17.07 20.22 -13.78
C ALA A 136 16.64 19.43 -15.02
N ALA A 137 16.27 18.15 -14.84
CA ALA A 137 15.75 17.33 -15.93
C ALA A 137 14.41 17.87 -16.46
N ALA A 138 13.50 18.26 -15.57
CA ALA A 138 12.23 18.85 -15.93
C ALA A 138 12.37 20.22 -16.64
N ASP A 139 13.46 20.96 -16.37
CA ASP A 139 13.75 22.23 -17.05
C ASP A 139 14.20 21.98 -18.50
N ALA A 140 14.96 20.90 -18.72
CA ALA A 140 15.41 20.50 -20.04
C ALA A 140 14.29 19.84 -20.86
N ASP A 141 13.48 18.99 -20.22
CA ASP A 141 12.35 18.29 -20.81
C ASP A 141 11.18 18.18 -19.80
N PRO A 142 10.10 18.97 -19.99
CA PRO A 142 8.93 18.91 -19.13
C PRO A 142 8.26 17.53 -19.03
N GLY A 143 8.38 16.69 -20.06
CA GLY A 143 7.80 15.34 -20.06
C GLY A 143 8.40 14.42 -19.00
N VAL A 144 9.67 14.65 -18.62
CA VAL A 144 10.35 13.89 -17.58
C VAL A 144 9.65 14.02 -16.22
N LEU A 145 9.06 15.19 -15.94
CA LEU A 145 8.31 15.39 -14.69
C LEU A 145 7.02 14.55 -14.67
N ASP A 146 6.29 14.48 -15.78
CA ASP A 146 5.08 13.68 -15.90
C ASP A 146 5.39 12.18 -15.71
N ASP A 147 6.45 11.70 -16.37
CA ASP A 147 6.89 10.31 -16.29
C ASP A 147 7.41 9.94 -14.89
N ALA A 148 8.25 10.78 -14.30
CA ALA A 148 8.78 10.57 -12.94
C ALA A 148 7.65 10.58 -11.89
N GLN A 149 6.64 11.43 -12.05
CA GLN A 149 5.46 11.42 -11.18
C GLN A 149 4.66 10.13 -11.28
N ALA A 150 4.41 9.68 -12.52
CA ALA A 150 3.69 8.44 -12.74
C ALA A 150 4.45 7.23 -12.17
N ALA A 151 5.78 7.20 -12.32
CA ALA A 151 6.65 6.18 -11.76
C ALA A 151 6.68 6.21 -10.23
N ALA A 152 6.94 7.37 -9.61
CA ALA A 152 6.95 7.53 -8.15
C ALA A 152 5.61 7.08 -7.53
N ALA A 153 4.48 7.45 -8.13
CA ALA A 153 3.17 7.05 -7.65
C ALA A 153 2.93 5.52 -7.77
N ARG A 154 3.45 4.86 -8.82
CA ARG A 154 3.36 3.40 -8.97
C ARG A 154 4.25 2.68 -7.94
N MET A 155 5.52 3.08 -7.82
CA MET A 155 6.46 2.55 -6.81
C MET A 155 5.89 2.69 -5.40
N ARG A 156 5.39 3.88 -5.04
CA ARG A 156 4.78 4.15 -3.74
C ARG A 156 3.59 3.22 -3.46
N ARG A 157 2.64 3.09 -4.38
CA ARG A 157 1.49 2.17 -4.24
C ARG A 157 1.91 0.71 -4.10
N THR A 158 3.00 0.31 -4.74
CA THR A 158 3.56 -1.05 -4.59
C THR A 158 4.11 -1.24 -3.17
N LEU A 159 4.92 -0.29 -2.67
CA LEU A 159 5.43 -0.34 -1.30
C LEU A 159 4.30 -0.30 -0.25
N GLU A 160 3.35 0.62 -0.35
CA GLU A 160 2.24 0.77 0.61
C GLU A 160 1.41 -0.52 0.72
N ARG A 161 1.13 -1.16 -0.42
CA ARG A 161 0.41 -2.44 -0.50
C ARG A 161 1.20 -3.56 0.19
N SER A 162 2.49 -3.66 -0.10
CA SER A 162 3.32 -4.75 0.37
C SER A 162 3.68 -4.59 1.85
N LEU A 163 3.99 -3.37 2.29
CA LEU A 163 4.19 -3.00 3.69
C LEU A 163 2.92 -3.07 4.53
N SER A 164 1.75 -3.26 3.90
CA SER A 164 0.47 -3.44 4.59
C SER A 164 -0.01 -2.17 5.31
N GLU A 165 0.27 -0.98 4.75
CA GLU A 165 -0.26 0.30 5.28
C GLU A 165 -1.75 0.47 4.96
N ILE A 166 -2.23 -0.12 3.86
CA ILE A 166 -3.65 -0.42 3.62
C ILE A 166 -3.76 -1.83 3.07
N VAL A 167 -4.22 -2.76 3.91
CA VAL A 167 -4.46 -4.14 3.47
C VAL A 167 -5.88 -4.21 2.93
N ASP A 168 -6.08 -4.59 1.68
CA ASP A 168 -7.39 -5.12 1.27
C ASP A 168 -7.75 -6.29 2.20
N GLY A 169 -8.84 -6.16 2.94
CA GLY A 169 -9.19 -7.03 4.07
C GLY A 169 -8.86 -6.45 5.44
N GLN A 170 -8.38 -5.21 5.54
CA GLN A 170 -8.11 -4.56 6.81
C GLN A 170 -9.41 -4.27 7.54
N VAL A 171 -9.66 -5.04 8.59
CA VAL A 171 -10.81 -4.82 9.48
C VAL A 171 -10.54 -3.60 10.37
N LEU A 172 -11.44 -2.61 10.35
CA LEU A 172 -11.35 -1.43 11.21
C LEU A 172 -11.55 -1.80 12.67
N SER A 173 -11.00 -1.00 13.58
CA SER A 173 -11.08 -1.22 15.03
C SER A 173 -12.46 -0.90 15.62
N THR A 174 -13.23 -0.08 14.93
CA THR A 174 -14.57 0.36 15.34
C THR A 174 -15.67 -0.57 14.86
N VAL A 175 -16.82 -0.51 15.52
CA VAL A 175 -18.02 -1.28 15.18
C VAL A 175 -18.89 -0.41 14.27
N CYS A 176 -19.47 -1.02 13.23
CA CYS A 176 -20.39 -0.34 12.33
C CYS A 176 -21.55 0.31 13.10
N ALA A 177 -21.79 1.61 12.88
CA ALA A 177 -22.83 2.36 13.57
C ALA A 177 -24.26 1.90 13.22
N TRP A 178 -24.45 1.27 12.06
CA TRP A 178 -25.77 0.87 11.57
C TRP A 178 -26.11 -0.57 11.95
N CYS A 179 -25.26 -1.55 11.63
CA CYS A 179 -25.53 -2.94 11.99
C CYS A 179 -25.10 -3.29 13.41
N HIS A 180 -24.39 -2.39 14.11
CA HIS A 180 -23.80 -2.62 15.44
C HIS A 180 -22.95 -3.89 15.51
N GLY A 181 -22.34 -4.28 14.39
CA GLY A 181 -21.54 -5.50 14.29
C GLY A 181 -22.36 -6.80 14.33
N ARG A 182 -23.65 -6.75 13.99
CA ARG A 182 -24.49 -7.95 13.90
C ARG A 182 -24.19 -8.72 12.63
N THR A 183 -24.00 -10.03 12.76
CA THR A 183 -23.81 -10.99 11.66
C THR A 183 -24.65 -12.23 11.93
N ALA A 184 -24.75 -13.15 10.95
CA ALA A 184 -25.42 -14.44 11.17
C ALA A 184 -24.77 -15.25 12.30
N GLU A 185 -23.45 -15.10 12.48
CA GLU A 185 -22.67 -15.80 13.50
C GLU A 185 -22.69 -15.07 14.87
N ALA A 186 -22.90 -13.76 14.86
CA ALA A 186 -22.97 -12.92 16.06
C ALA A 186 -24.23 -12.02 16.06
N PRO A 187 -25.42 -12.58 16.35
CA PRO A 187 -26.68 -11.85 16.30
C PRO A 187 -26.81 -10.77 17.39
N VAL A 188 -26.05 -10.89 18.49
CA VAL A 188 -26.02 -9.90 19.58
C VAL A 188 -25.21 -8.64 19.19
N GLY A 189 -24.38 -8.72 18.14
CA GLY A 189 -23.55 -7.63 17.67
C GLY A 189 -22.16 -7.59 18.31
N GLY A 190 -21.45 -6.48 18.07
CA GLY A 190 -20.10 -6.24 18.58
C GLY A 190 -18.98 -6.75 17.68
N GLU A 191 -19.29 -7.37 16.54
CA GLU A 191 -18.26 -7.70 15.56
C GLU A 191 -17.80 -6.46 14.79
N ARG A 192 -16.53 -6.49 14.39
CA ARG A 192 -15.95 -5.47 13.54
C ARG A 192 -16.19 -5.90 12.10
N THR A 193 -17.24 -5.35 11.54
CA THR A 193 -17.75 -5.70 10.20
C THR A 193 -17.22 -4.76 9.13
N LEU A 194 -16.59 -3.64 9.50
CA LEU A 194 -16.02 -2.69 8.55
C LEU A 194 -14.65 -3.15 8.09
N VAL A 195 -14.47 -3.28 6.78
CA VAL A 195 -13.27 -3.82 6.15
C VAL A 195 -12.85 -2.91 5.00
N VAL A 196 -11.57 -2.55 4.92
CA VAL A 196 -11.04 -1.83 3.76
C VAL A 196 -10.93 -2.80 2.58
N ARG A 197 -11.51 -2.45 1.43
CA ARG A 197 -11.41 -3.18 0.15
C ARG A 197 -10.76 -2.30 -0.90
N LEU A 198 -9.93 -2.88 -1.75
CA LEU A 198 -9.34 -2.17 -2.89
C LEU A 198 -10.12 -2.52 -4.16
N VAL A 199 -10.78 -1.52 -4.76
CA VAL A 199 -11.53 -1.70 -6.02
C VAL A 199 -10.93 -0.80 -7.08
N ALA A 200 -10.40 -1.40 -8.14
CA ALA A 200 -9.64 -0.70 -9.19
C ALA A 200 -8.53 0.21 -8.63
N GLY A 201 -7.87 -0.23 -7.56
CA GLY A 201 -6.79 0.51 -6.89
C GLY A 201 -7.26 1.59 -5.90
N ASN A 202 -8.56 1.87 -5.81
CA ASN A 202 -9.11 2.83 -4.86
C ASN A 202 -9.57 2.12 -3.57
N PRO A 203 -9.24 2.65 -2.38
CA PRO A 203 -9.69 2.08 -1.13
C PRO A 203 -11.14 2.49 -0.80
N LEU A 204 -11.93 1.52 -0.34
CA LEU A 204 -13.27 1.71 0.19
C LEU A 204 -13.38 1.03 1.55
N ILE A 205 -14.07 1.65 2.50
CA ILE A 205 -14.52 0.95 3.71
C ILE A 205 -15.84 0.26 3.37
N VAL A 206 -15.94 -1.05 3.54
CA VAL A 206 -17.13 -1.85 3.23
C VAL A 206 -17.62 -2.52 4.50
N CYS A 207 -18.93 -2.47 4.77
CA CYS A 207 -19.50 -3.27 5.85
C CYS A 207 -19.81 -4.68 5.34
N GLU A 208 -19.15 -5.70 5.89
CA GLU A 208 -19.35 -7.09 5.46
C GLU A 208 -20.57 -7.78 6.07
N SER A 209 -21.30 -7.11 6.95
CA SER A 209 -22.55 -7.65 7.50
C SER A 209 -23.63 -7.72 6.44
N ASP A 210 -24.21 -8.91 6.27
CA ASP A 210 -25.32 -9.15 5.33
C ASP A 210 -26.65 -8.51 5.80
N ALA A 211 -26.68 -7.92 7.00
CA ALA A 211 -27.85 -7.24 7.58
C ALA A 211 -27.66 -5.72 7.68
N CYS A 212 -26.59 -5.17 7.08
CA CYS A 212 -26.30 -3.75 7.17
C CYS A 212 -27.03 -2.94 6.09
N GLU A 213 -28.05 -2.20 6.50
CA GLU A 213 -28.83 -1.32 5.62
C GLU A 213 -28.77 0.14 6.13
N PRO A 214 -27.69 0.89 5.84
CA PRO A 214 -27.63 2.30 6.19
C PRO A 214 -28.64 3.11 5.37
N PRO A 215 -29.18 4.23 5.91
CA PRO A 215 -30.04 5.12 5.14
C PRO A 215 -29.34 5.65 3.88
N PRO A 216 -30.07 5.93 2.78
CA PRO A 216 -29.47 6.46 1.56
C PRO A 216 -28.71 7.79 1.74
N ALA A 217 -29.08 8.58 2.75
CA ALA A 217 -28.38 9.81 3.11
C ALA A 217 -26.99 9.57 3.73
N ASP A 218 -26.75 8.37 4.24
CA ASP A 218 -25.53 7.97 4.96
C ASP A 218 -24.62 7.07 4.11
N CYS A 219 -25.11 6.51 3.00
CA CYS A 219 -24.35 5.62 2.14
C CYS A 219 -24.89 5.65 0.70
N GLY A 220 -24.16 6.32 -0.18
CA GLY A 220 -24.46 6.38 -1.62
C GLY A 220 -23.77 5.30 -2.45
N THR A 221 -22.75 4.63 -1.89
CA THR A 221 -21.89 3.69 -2.63
C THR A 221 -22.09 2.26 -2.13
N TRP A 222 -22.18 1.30 -3.05
CA TRP A 222 -22.40 -0.11 -2.73
C TRP A 222 -21.43 -1.01 -3.50
N LEU A 223 -20.86 -2.00 -2.82
CA LEU A 223 -19.96 -3.01 -3.39
C LEU A 223 -20.58 -4.40 -3.19
N PHE A 224 -20.93 -5.08 -4.29
CA PHE A 224 -21.56 -6.41 -4.27
C PHE A 224 -22.78 -6.52 -3.33
N GLY A 225 -23.62 -5.48 -3.32
CA GLY A 225 -24.80 -5.42 -2.45
C GLY A 225 -24.49 -5.12 -0.98
N LYS A 226 -23.26 -4.71 -0.66
CA LYS A 226 -22.84 -4.27 0.69
C LYS A 226 -22.56 -2.77 0.71
N PRO A 227 -22.90 -2.06 1.79
CA PRO A 227 -22.66 -0.62 1.86
C PRO A 227 -21.16 -0.34 1.93
N ALA A 228 -20.73 0.66 1.17
CA ALA A 228 -19.34 1.04 1.01
C ALA A 228 -19.16 2.56 1.09
N TRP A 229 -18.01 3.01 1.58
CA TRP A 229 -17.66 4.42 1.71
C TRP A 229 -16.29 4.66 1.07
N PRO A 230 -16.20 5.45 -0.01
CA PRO A 230 -14.93 5.82 -0.63
C PRO A 230 -14.11 6.73 0.30
N ASP A 231 -12.81 6.84 0.02
CA ASP A 231 -11.83 7.63 0.81
C ASP A 231 -12.31 9.04 1.16
N ALA A 232 -12.93 9.74 0.21
CA ALA A 232 -13.47 11.09 0.41
C ALA A 232 -14.54 11.20 1.52
N GLU A 233 -15.20 10.09 1.88
CA GLU A 233 -16.24 10.03 2.92
C GLU A 233 -15.70 9.56 4.28
N TRP A 234 -14.41 9.19 4.37
CA TRP A 234 -13.86 8.55 5.58
C TRP A 234 -13.85 9.45 6.80
N GLU A 235 -13.59 10.75 6.64
CA GLU A 235 -13.63 11.70 7.77
C GLU A 235 -15.05 11.85 8.34
N TRP A 236 -16.05 11.91 7.45
CA TRP A 236 -17.45 11.93 7.85
C TRP A 236 -17.86 10.63 8.54
N LEU A 237 -17.43 9.50 7.98
CA LEU A 237 -17.70 8.17 8.51
C LEU A 237 -17.08 8.02 9.91
N ALA A 238 -15.84 8.48 10.11
CA ALA A 238 -15.16 8.46 11.41
C ALA A 238 -15.94 9.21 12.49
N LYS A 239 -16.43 10.42 12.17
CA LYS A 239 -17.30 11.21 13.06
C LYS A 239 -18.57 10.46 13.46
N ARG A 240 -19.17 9.70 12.54
CA ARG A 240 -20.35 8.87 12.82
C ARG A 240 -20.06 7.64 13.67
N LEU A 241 -18.88 7.05 13.50
CA LEU A 241 -18.45 5.87 14.25
C LEU A 241 -17.95 6.20 15.67
N GLY A 242 -17.86 7.48 16.02
CA GLY A 242 -17.33 7.94 17.31
C GLY A 242 -15.85 7.63 17.48
N ALA A 243 -15.10 7.61 16.37
CA ALA A 243 -13.67 7.37 16.30
C ALA A 243 -12.86 8.68 16.32
#